data_AF-A0A8D2NH82-F1
#
_entry.id   AF-A0A8D2NH82-F1
#
_cell.length_a   1.000
_cell.length_b   1.000
_cell.length_c   1.000
_cell.angle_alpha   90.00
_cell.angle_beta   90.00
_cell.angle_gamma   90.00
#
_symmetry.space_group_name_H-M   'P 1'
#
loop_
_entity.id
_entity.type
_entity.pdbx_description
1 polymer ?
#
loop_
_entity_poly.entity_id
_entity_poly.type
_entity_poly.pdbx_seq_one_letter_code
_entity_poly.pdbx_strand_id
1 'polypeptide(L)'
;MVLIGIAHALVIYRAVAMAPWALLPFLEKPRTFSQGENNFTVKIFIFQFFTNFSSLIYIPGFGMDVPDSPQDSSCHPSGCITDLFIQMAVIMLLKQTISNIMEYLIPMMLGEEEEAEDPCKEQWLKNYELNEVDVFSLFNEYLEIVIQYSFTTIFVAAFPLAPLLALINNVIEIHMDAIKMMRLRRRMVPRKAKDIGIWLQVLEAIGTLAVIGNGLVIAITSDFIPVQVYKYMYSPCAKQNHTSMDCSTGYINNSLSVFHIRDFEPHTKVLPEFNGVQIKECRYRDYRNADDYTYTIQFWHIFAARLAFLILFEHVALCVKLIAAWYIPDVPQKVKNDILDGKHDHLCKKLR
;
A
#
# COMPACT_ATOMS: atom_id res chain seq x y z
N MET A 1 -9.90 -12.96 13.97
CA MET A 1 -8.75 -13.65 14.59
C MET A 1 -7.59 -13.84 13.64
N VAL A 2 -7.79 -14.40 12.43
CA VAL A 2 -6.71 -14.61 11.44
C VAL A 2 -5.98 -13.31 11.05
N LEU A 3 -6.71 -12.22 10.80
CA LEU A 3 -6.12 -10.90 10.43
C LEU A 3 -5.27 -10.27 11.54
N ILE A 4 -5.65 -10.46 12.80
CA ILE A 4 -4.87 -10.02 13.97
C ILE A 4 -3.62 -10.90 14.11
N GLY A 5 -3.76 -12.22 13.90
CA GLY A 5 -2.63 -13.15 13.85
C GLY A 5 -1.62 -12.81 12.75
N ILE A 6 -2.08 -12.40 11.56
CA ILE A 6 -1.23 -11.94 10.46
C ILE A 6 -0.51 -10.64 10.83
N ALA A 7 -1.20 -9.67 11.44
CA ALA A 7 -0.57 -8.42 11.87
C ALA A 7 0.53 -8.67 12.93
N HIS A 8 0.27 -9.52 13.92
CA HIS A 8 1.26 -9.92 14.93
C HIS A 8 2.42 -10.73 14.33
N ALA A 9 2.12 -11.67 13.43
CA ALA A 9 3.14 -12.44 12.72
C ALA A 9 4.01 -11.55 11.83
N LEU A 10 3.44 -10.50 11.20
CA LEU A 10 4.20 -9.51 10.44
C LEU A 10 5.13 -8.69 11.33
N VAL A 11 4.69 -8.29 12.52
CA VAL A 11 5.54 -7.56 13.49
C VAL A 11 6.69 -8.45 13.97
N ILE A 12 6.41 -9.72 14.28
CA ILE A 12 7.43 -10.69 14.69
C ILE A 12 8.39 -11.01 13.54
N TYR A 13 7.86 -11.25 12.34
CA TYR A 13 8.68 -11.51 11.14
C TYR A 13 9.54 -10.30 10.79
N ARG A 14 9.02 -9.07 10.91
CA ARG A 14 9.81 -7.84 10.79
C ARG A 14 10.97 -7.82 11.78
N ALA A 15 10.73 -8.10 13.06
CA ALA A 15 11.78 -8.10 14.07
C ALA A 15 12.86 -9.16 13.79
N VAL A 16 12.47 -10.38 13.41
CA VAL A 16 13.39 -11.49 13.17
C VAL A 16 14.14 -11.36 11.84
N ALA A 17 13.46 -10.94 10.77
CA ALA A 17 14.02 -10.85 9.44
C ALA A 17 14.78 -9.54 9.19
N MET A 18 14.58 -8.48 9.99
CA MET A 18 15.40 -7.26 9.86
C MET A 18 16.87 -7.50 10.25
N ALA A 19 17.15 -8.44 11.17
CA ALA A 19 18.51 -8.65 11.67
C ALA A 19 19.51 -9.08 10.56
N PRO A 20 19.22 -10.09 9.70
CA PRO A 20 20.07 -10.42 8.56
C PRO A 20 20.22 -9.28 7.55
N TRP A 21 19.15 -8.52 7.31
CA TRP A 21 19.17 -7.44 6.33
C TRP A 21 19.92 -6.19 6.82
N ALA A 22 19.93 -5.94 8.13
CA ALA A 22 20.74 -4.89 8.75
C ALA A 22 22.24 -5.20 8.66
N LEU A 23 22.63 -6.48 8.58
CA LEU A 23 24.02 -6.93 8.44
C LEU A 23 24.57 -6.81 7.01
N LEU A 24 23.70 -6.85 5.98
CA LEU A 24 24.13 -6.83 4.57
C LEU A 24 24.94 -5.58 4.18
N PRO A 25 24.59 -4.35 4.60
CA PRO A 25 25.35 -3.15 4.24
C PRO A 25 26.74 -3.08 4.88
N PHE A 26 26.94 -3.71 6.04
CA PHE A 26 28.26 -3.82 6.67
C PHE A 26 29.21 -4.73 5.90
N LEU A 27 28.67 -5.73 5.19
CA LEU A 27 29.46 -6.62 4.33
C LEU A 27 29.91 -5.93 3.04
N GLU A 28 29.16 -4.94 2.53
CA GLU A 28 29.46 -4.23 1.28
C GLU A 28 30.58 -3.18 1.40
N LYS A 29 31.00 -2.81 2.61
CA LYS A 29 32.07 -1.82 2.88
C LYS A 29 31.94 -0.56 2.00
N PRO A 30 30.86 0.23 2.14
CA PRO A 30 30.67 1.45 1.36
C PRO A 30 31.80 2.47 1.59
N ARG A 31 32.19 3.18 0.53
CA ARG A 31 33.31 4.14 0.57
C ARG A 31 33.00 5.39 1.38
N THR A 32 31.73 5.80 1.42
CA THR A 32 31.25 6.96 2.19
C THR A 32 30.08 6.56 3.08
N PHE A 33 29.94 7.27 4.20
CA PHE A 33 28.84 7.05 5.14
C PHE A 33 27.47 7.23 4.48
N SER A 34 27.29 8.30 3.69
CA SER A 34 26.04 8.57 2.95
C SER A 34 25.69 7.47 1.93
N GLN A 35 26.68 6.86 1.26
CA GLN A 35 26.42 5.75 0.36
C GLN A 35 25.96 4.50 1.11
N GLY A 36 26.53 4.26 2.30
CA GLY A 36 26.08 3.18 3.19
C GLY A 36 24.63 3.36 3.64
N GLU A 37 24.26 4.57 4.06
CA GLU A 37 22.89 4.91 4.44
C GLU A 37 21.89 4.74 3.29
N ASN A 38 22.24 5.18 2.08
CA ASN A 38 21.37 5.04 0.91
C ASN A 38 21.13 3.56 0.55
N ASN A 39 22.20 2.75 0.51
CA ASN A 39 22.07 1.31 0.23
C ASN A 39 21.25 0.59 1.31
N PHE A 40 21.51 0.90 2.58
CA PHE A 40 20.72 0.38 3.71
C PHE A 40 19.25 0.76 3.56
N THR A 41 18.97 2.03 3.27
CA THR A 41 17.61 2.56 3.14
C THR A 41 16.81 1.83 2.07
N VAL A 42 17.38 1.70 0.86
CA VAL A 42 16.71 1.03 -0.26
C VAL A 42 16.44 -0.44 0.03
N LYS A 43 17.42 -1.17 0.59
CA LYS A 43 17.28 -2.60 0.89
C LYS A 43 16.20 -2.87 1.94
N ILE A 44 16.25 -2.14 3.05
CA ILE A 44 15.26 -2.30 4.12
C ILE A 44 13.89 -1.86 3.62
N PHE A 45 13.79 -0.75 2.88
CA PHE A 45 12.54 -0.32 2.28
C PHE A 45 11.93 -1.40 1.38
N ILE A 46 12.70 -1.98 0.45
CA ILE A 46 12.24 -3.05 -0.44
C ILE A 46 11.71 -4.24 0.36
N PHE A 47 12.48 -4.71 1.35
CA PHE A 47 12.08 -5.81 2.21
C PHE A 47 10.76 -5.51 2.95
N GLN A 48 10.67 -4.31 3.53
CA GLN A 48 9.51 -3.87 4.29
C GLN A 48 8.28 -3.66 3.40
N PHE A 49 8.48 -3.15 2.19
CA PHE A 49 7.46 -2.99 1.18
C PHE A 49 6.86 -4.35 0.82
N PHE A 50 7.67 -5.31 0.35
CA PHE A 50 7.16 -6.63 -0.01
C PHE A 50 6.54 -7.36 1.18
N THR A 51 7.11 -7.25 2.38
CA THR A 51 6.53 -7.88 3.56
C THR A 51 5.13 -7.32 3.86
N ASN A 52 4.96 -6.00 3.86
CA ASN A 52 3.67 -5.36 4.13
C ASN A 52 2.64 -5.55 3.01
N PHE A 53 3.08 -5.52 1.75
CA PHE A 53 2.19 -5.57 0.60
C PHE A 53 1.97 -6.98 0.03
N SER A 54 2.78 -7.98 0.40
CA SER A 54 2.66 -9.38 -0.06
C SER A 54 1.24 -9.91 0.06
N SER A 55 0.64 -9.78 1.25
CA SER A 55 -0.72 -10.23 1.51
C SER A 55 -1.78 -9.46 0.70
N LEU A 56 -1.56 -8.18 0.42
CA LEU A 56 -2.45 -7.35 -0.41
C LEU A 56 -2.30 -7.62 -1.91
N ILE A 57 -1.12 -8.06 -2.36
CA ILE A 57 -0.87 -8.44 -3.76
C ILE A 57 -1.37 -9.86 -4.03
N TYR A 58 -1.24 -10.76 -3.04
CA TYR A 58 -1.61 -12.16 -3.18
C TYR A 58 -3.11 -12.37 -3.42
N ILE A 59 -3.97 -11.68 -2.65
CA ILE A 59 -5.43 -11.80 -2.72
C ILE A 59 -5.99 -11.54 -4.13
N PRO A 60 -5.68 -10.40 -4.81
CA PRO A 60 -6.21 -10.11 -6.13
C PRO A 60 -5.39 -10.71 -7.29
N GLY A 61 -4.09 -10.94 -7.11
CA GLY A 61 -3.17 -11.25 -8.21
C GLY A 61 -2.97 -12.74 -8.49
N PHE A 62 -3.02 -13.60 -7.46
CA PHE A 62 -2.74 -15.04 -7.60
C PHE A 62 -3.93 -15.94 -7.29
N GLY A 63 -4.99 -15.41 -6.67
CA GLY A 63 -6.25 -16.13 -6.46
C GLY A 63 -7.10 -16.31 -7.73
N MET A 64 -6.68 -15.78 -8.89
CA MET A 64 -7.48 -15.84 -10.12
C MET A 64 -7.21 -17.02 -11.06
N ASP A 65 -6.10 -17.76 -10.96
CA ASP A 65 -5.77 -18.74 -12.01
C ASP A 65 -4.90 -19.91 -11.51
N VAL A 66 -5.38 -20.71 -10.55
CA VAL A 66 -4.85 -22.06 -10.34
C VAL A 66 -5.96 -23.08 -10.61
N PRO A 67 -5.94 -23.76 -11.78
CA PRO A 67 -7.01 -24.67 -12.21
C PRO A 67 -7.21 -25.93 -11.35
N ASP A 68 -6.26 -26.26 -10.46
CA ASP A 68 -6.11 -27.62 -9.90
C ASP A 68 -6.10 -27.72 -8.36
N SER A 69 -6.43 -26.67 -7.60
CA SER A 69 -6.50 -26.77 -6.12
C SER A 69 -7.93 -26.58 -5.59
N PRO A 70 -8.60 -27.64 -5.08
CA PRO A 70 -10.01 -27.59 -4.69
C PRO A 70 -10.36 -26.73 -3.47
N GLN A 71 -9.47 -25.90 -2.90
CA GLN A 71 -9.76 -25.34 -1.57
C GLN A 71 -9.13 -24.00 -1.13
N ASP A 72 -8.14 -23.38 -1.78
CA ASP A 72 -7.26 -22.47 -1.00
C ASP A 72 -7.25 -20.96 -1.30
N SER A 73 -8.20 -20.39 -2.04
CA SER A 73 -8.48 -18.93 -1.96
C SER A 73 -9.77 -18.51 -2.69
N SER A 74 -10.91 -19.07 -2.30
CA SER A 74 -12.19 -18.55 -2.80
C SER A 74 -12.46 -17.17 -2.20
N CYS A 75 -12.31 -16.12 -3.01
CA CYS A 75 -12.83 -14.81 -2.65
C CYS A 75 -14.32 -14.90 -2.33
N HIS A 76 -14.78 -14.06 -1.40
CA HIS A 76 -16.19 -13.97 -1.06
C HIS A 76 -17.04 -13.72 -2.34
N PRO A 77 -18.28 -14.23 -2.45
CA PRO A 77 -19.12 -14.00 -3.63
C PRO A 77 -19.38 -12.50 -3.95
N SER A 78 -19.13 -11.61 -2.99
CA SER A 78 -19.13 -10.14 -3.13
C SER A 78 -17.88 -9.57 -3.82
N GLY A 79 -16.87 -10.39 -4.12
CA GLY A 79 -15.61 -10.02 -4.78
C GLY A 79 -14.41 -9.89 -3.82
N CYS A 80 -13.19 -9.97 -4.36
CA CYS A 80 -11.95 -9.86 -3.58
C CYS A 80 -11.64 -8.42 -3.09
N ILE A 81 -12.35 -7.41 -3.62
CA ILE A 81 -12.14 -6.00 -3.27
C ILE A 81 -12.57 -5.68 -1.83
N THR A 82 -13.58 -6.38 -1.31
CA THR A 82 -14.04 -6.21 0.08
C THR A 82 -13.00 -6.72 1.07
N ASP A 83 -12.32 -7.81 0.73
CA ASP A 83 -11.29 -8.40 1.57
C ASP A 83 -10.06 -7.49 1.62
N LEU A 84 -9.67 -6.91 0.47
CA LEU A 84 -8.66 -5.87 0.39
C LEU A 84 -9.02 -4.63 1.21
N PHE A 85 -10.27 -4.14 1.09
CA PHE A 85 -10.74 -2.98 1.85
C PHE A 85 -10.64 -3.22 3.36
N ILE A 86 -11.15 -4.35 3.85
CA ILE A 86 -11.13 -4.70 5.27
C ILE A 86 -9.68 -4.82 5.76
N GLN A 87 -8.83 -5.50 4.98
CA GLN A 87 -7.42 -5.68 5.33
C GLN A 87 -6.68 -4.34 5.41
N MET A 88 -6.88 -3.45 4.45
CA MET A 88 -6.28 -2.11 4.47
C MET A 88 -6.76 -1.27 5.65
N ALA A 89 -8.07 -1.27 5.93
CA ALA A 89 -8.64 -0.56 7.07
C ALA A 89 -8.04 -1.06 8.38
N VAL A 90 -7.93 -2.38 8.55
CA VAL A 90 -7.31 -2.97 9.74
C VAL A 90 -5.83 -2.63 9.83
N ILE A 91 -5.04 -2.77 8.75
CA ILE A 91 -3.60 -2.46 8.80
C ILE A 91 -3.37 -0.98 9.11
N MET A 92 -4.09 -0.06 8.45
CA MET A 92 -3.91 1.38 8.66
C MET A 92 -4.39 1.85 10.04
N LEU A 93 -5.48 1.29 10.58
CA LEU A 93 -5.97 1.69 11.90
C LEU A 93 -5.17 1.01 13.02
N LEU A 94 -4.96 -0.30 12.93
CA LEU A 94 -4.39 -1.11 14.01
C LEU A 94 -2.88 -0.90 14.14
N LYS A 95 -2.14 -0.99 13.02
CA LYS A 95 -0.69 -0.82 13.07
C LYS A 95 -0.33 0.57 13.60
N GLN A 96 -1.06 1.58 13.15
CA GLN A 96 -0.78 2.95 13.51
C GLN A 96 -1.14 3.25 14.96
N THR A 97 -2.34 2.88 15.41
CA THR A 97 -2.72 3.08 16.80
C THR A 97 -1.82 2.30 17.76
N ILE A 98 -1.42 1.08 17.43
CA ILE A 98 -0.49 0.29 18.26
C ILE A 98 0.91 0.91 18.25
N SER A 99 1.43 1.37 17.10
CA SER A 99 2.75 2.02 17.02
C SER A 99 2.78 3.24 17.94
N ASN A 100 1.80 4.12 17.77
CA ASN A 100 1.64 5.37 18.52
C ASN A 100 1.52 5.12 20.04
N ILE A 101 0.75 4.09 20.43
CA ILE A 101 0.57 3.73 21.85
C ILE A 101 1.85 3.13 22.45
N MET A 102 2.49 2.19 21.76
CA MET A 102 3.70 1.52 22.26
C MET A 102 4.86 2.51 22.37
N GLU A 103 5.02 3.39 21.39
CA GLU A 103 6.06 4.40 21.40
C GLU A 103 5.92 5.40 22.55
N TYR A 104 4.69 5.72 22.96
CA TYR A 104 4.45 6.58 24.11
C TYR A 104 4.59 5.84 25.45
N LEU A 105 4.02 4.63 25.56
CA LEU A 105 3.95 3.88 26.83
C LEU A 105 5.30 3.28 27.26
N ILE A 106 6.09 2.77 26.32
CA ILE A 106 7.36 2.08 26.64
C ILE A 106 8.34 3.00 27.41
N PRO A 107 8.68 4.20 26.92
CA PRO A 107 9.65 5.05 27.61
C PRO A 107 9.09 5.68 28.90
N MET A 108 7.77 5.80 29.05
CA MET A 108 7.14 6.24 30.31
C MET A 108 7.27 5.19 31.42
N MET A 109 7.26 3.90 31.07
CA MET A 109 7.30 2.78 32.03
C MET A 109 8.72 2.39 32.46
N LEU A 110 9.75 2.85 31.73
CA LEU A 110 11.16 2.51 31.98
C LEU A 110 11.93 3.63 32.71
N GLY A 111 11.30 4.74 33.07
CA GLY A 111 11.92 5.80 33.85
C GLY A 111 11.94 5.45 35.34
N GLU A 112 13.06 4.92 35.84
CA GLU A 112 13.35 4.92 37.28
C GLU A 112 13.97 6.27 37.65
N GLU A 113 13.43 6.94 38.66
CA GLU A 113 13.97 8.21 39.18
C GLU A 113 15.10 7.91 40.19
N GLU A 114 16.37 8.16 39.82
CA GLU A 114 17.46 8.25 40.79
C GLU A 114 17.59 9.69 41.33
N GLU A 115 17.67 9.80 42.65
CA GLU A 115 17.75 11.07 43.38
C GLU A 115 19.19 11.60 43.38
N ALA A 116 19.47 12.69 42.64
CA ALA A 116 20.80 13.28 42.52
C ALA A 116 20.97 14.53 43.42
N GLU A 117 22.08 14.57 44.15
CA GLU A 117 22.37 15.53 45.24
C GLU A 117 22.82 16.95 44.77
N ASP A 118 23.11 17.13 43.46
CA ASP A 118 23.57 18.40 42.86
C ASP A 118 22.71 18.77 41.63
N PRO A 119 22.11 19.98 41.54
CA PRO A 119 21.24 20.38 40.43
C PRO A 119 21.91 20.36 39.05
N CYS A 120 23.23 20.59 38.97
CA CYS A 120 23.95 20.51 37.68
C CYS A 120 24.18 19.06 37.25
N LYS A 121 24.54 18.20 38.22
CA LYS A 121 24.75 16.77 38.01
C LYS A 121 23.43 16.06 37.68
N GLU A 122 22.34 16.45 38.35
CA GLU A 122 20.98 15.97 38.11
C GLU A 122 20.53 16.24 36.67
N GLN A 123 20.77 17.46 36.16
CA GLN A 123 20.41 17.79 34.78
C GLN A 123 21.21 16.97 33.76
N TRP A 124 22.50 16.72 34.00
CA TRP A 124 23.31 15.90 33.10
C TRP A 124 22.96 14.42 33.18
N LEU A 125 22.75 13.86 34.37
CA LEU A 125 22.32 12.46 34.59
C LEU A 125 20.97 12.20 33.95
N LYS A 126 19.96 13.06 34.18
CA LYS A 126 18.65 12.95 33.52
C LYS A 126 18.76 12.94 32.00
N ASN A 127 19.63 13.78 31.42
CA ASN A 127 19.87 13.76 29.97
C ASN A 127 20.64 12.52 29.51
N TYR A 128 21.48 11.93 30.35
CA TYR A 128 22.22 10.71 30.04
C TYR A 128 21.34 9.47 30.15
N GLU A 129 20.36 9.42 31.05
CA GLU A 129 19.43 8.30 31.18
C GLU A 129 18.42 8.22 30.02
N LEU A 130 18.18 9.32 29.31
CA LEU A 130 17.34 9.32 28.10
C LEU A 130 17.90 8.39 27.02
N ASN A 131 16.97 7.85 26.21
CA ASN A 131 17.29 6.96 25.10
C ASN A 131 18.29 7.60 24.12
N GLU A 132 19.30 6.82 23.74
CA GLU A 132 20.27 7.23 22.72
C GLU A 132 19.60 7.41 21.37
N VAL A 133 20.08 8.40 20.61
CA VAL A 133 19.63 8.64 19.24
C VAL A 133 20.75 8.27 18.30
N ASP A 134 20.49 7.27 17.47
CA ASP A 134 21.39 6.88 16.39
C ASP A 134 20.96 7.54 15.07
N VAL A 135 21.78 7.35 14.04
CA VAL A 135 21.47 7.90 12.71
C VAL A 135 20.32 7.14 12.04
N PHE A 136 20.07 5.90 12.46
CA PHE A 136 18.97 5.06 11.96
C PHE A 136 17.62 5.39 12.61
N SER A 137 17.60 6.16 13.69
CA SER A 137 16.40 6.59 14.38
C SER A 137 15.52 7.40 13.45
N LEU A 138 16.10 8.38 12.75
CA LEU A 138 15.39 9.18 11.74
C LEU A 138 14.97 8.34 10.53
N PHE A 139 15.76 7.31 10.17
CA PHE A 139 15.40 6.38 9.10
C PHE A 139 14.09 5.63 9.41
N ASN A 140 13.90 5.17 10.64
CA ASN A 140 12.67 4.49 11.04
C ASN A 140 11.44 5.42 10.96
N GLU A 141 11.58 6.69 11.39
CA GLU A 141 10.50 7.69 11.25
C GLU A 141 10.12 7.90 9.77
N TYR A 142 11.12 8.08 8.88
CA TYR A 142 10.85 8.20 7.45
C TYR A 142 10.26 6.94 6.84
N LEU A 143 10.74 5.76 7.24
CA LEU A 143 10.24 4.47 6.76
C LEU A 143 8.76 4.31 7.09
N GLU A 144 8.32 4.73 8.27
CA GLU A 144 6.92 4.71 8.67
C GLU A 144 6.06 5.59 7.76
N ILE A 145 6.47 6.86 7.59
CA ILE A 145 5.76 7.83 6.76
C ILE A 145 5.70 7.37 5.29
N VAL A 146 6.80 6.84 4.74
CA VAL A 146 6.87 6.40 3.33
C VAL A 146 6.04 5.13 3.09
N ILE A 147 5.98 4.21 4.07
CA ILE A 147 5.09 3.05 4.01
C ILE A 147 3.63 3.49 4.07
N GLN A 148 3.28 4.44 4.95
CA GLN A 148 1.93 5.02 5.02
C GLN A 148 1.56 5.68 3.68
N TYR A 149 2.47 6.47 3.09
CA TYR A 149 2.29 7.06 1.76
C TYR A 149 2.02 5.97 0.70
N SER A 150 2.78 4.87 0.73
CA SER A 150 2.59 3.74 -0.19
C SER A 150 1.19 3.12 -0.08
N PHE A 151 0.67 2.92 1.13
CA PHE A 151 -0.70 2.43 1.34
C PHE A 151 -1.75 3.39 0.79
N THR A 152 -1.57 4.71 1.03
CA THR A 152 -2.55 5.72 0.59
C THR A 152 -2.57 5.94 -0.92
N THR A 153 -1.48 5.64 -1.63
CA THR A 153 -1.37 5.94 -3.06
C THR A 153 -1.60 4.71 -3.94
N ILE A 154 -1.03 3.55 -3.60
CA ILE A 154 -1.08 2.35 -4.47
C ILE A 154 -2.47 1.72 -4.52
N PHE A 155 -3.24 1.82 -3.43
CA PHE A 155 -4.53 1.15 -3.29
C PHE A 155 -5.71 2.11 -3.06
N VAL A 156 -5.56 3.39 -3.45
CA VAL A 156 -6.60 4.40 -3.26
C VAL A 156 -7.90 4.04 -4.00
N ALA A 157 -7.81 3.33 -5.14
CA ALA A 157 -8.97 2.85 -5.88
C ALA A 157 -9.79 1.82 -5.10
N ALA A 158 -9.17 1.04 -4.22
CA ALA A 158 -9.87 0.09 -3.34
C ALA A 158 -10.41 0.76 -2.08
N PHE A 159 -9.68 1.74 -1.53
CA PHE A 159 -10.06 2.42 -0.28
C PHE A 159 -9.94 3.95 -0.38
N PRO A 160 -11.02 4.65 -0.81
CA PRO A 160 -11.00 6.11 -1.00
C PRO A 160 -10.81 6.92 0.29
N LEU A 161 -11.12 6.36 1.45
CA LEU A 161 -10.97 7.03 2.76
C LEU A 161 -9.54 6.98 3.30
N ALA A 162 -8.61 6.28 2.65
CA ALA A 162 -7.22 6.15 3.09
C ALA A 162 -6.54 7.50 3.36
N PRO A 163 -6.65 8.52 2.47
CA PRO A 163 -5.98 9.80 2.69
C PRO A 163 -6.52 10.55 3.92
N LEU A 164 -7.81 10.42 4.22
CA LEU A 164 -8.42 11.04 5.41
C LEU A 164 -7.87 10.41 6.70
N LEU A 165 -7.79 9.08 6.75
CA LEU A 165 -7.21 8.38 7.91
C LEU A 165 -5.73 8.71 8.07
N ALA A 166 -4.98 8.78 6.97
CA ALA A 166 -3.59 9.18 6.99
C ALA A 166 -3.40 10.63 7.48
N LEU A 167 -4.31 11.55 7.12
CA LEU A 167 -4.26 12.92 7.61
C LEU A 167 -4.45 12.99 9.13
N ILE A 168 -5.47 12.31 9.66
CA ILE A 168 -5.73 12.25 11.11
C ILE A 168 -4.51 11.68 11.82
N ASN A 169 -3.95 10.60 11.28
CA ASN A 169 -2.75 10.02 11.84
C ASN A 169 -1.58 11.01 11.85
N ASN A 170 -1.27 11.63 10.72
CA ASN A 170 -0.14 12.56 10.61
C ASN A 170 -0.26 13.73 11.59
N VAL A 171 -1.47 14.21 11.88
CA VAL A 171 -1.69 15.26 12.89
C VAL A 171 -1.28 14.77 14.27
N ILE A 172 -1.72 13.58 14.68
CA ILE A 172 -1.37 12.99 15.98
C ILE A 172 0.13 12.69 16.02
N GLU A 173 0.68 12.15 14.94
CA GLU A 173 2.09 11.76 14.80
C GLU A 173 3.04 12.92 14.99
N ILE A 174 2.78 14.06 14.33
CA ILE A 174 3.61 15.27 14.49
C ILE A 174 3.70 15.70 15.96
N HIS A 175 2.61 15.56 16.72
CA HIS A 175 2.60 15.90 18.14
C HIS A 175 3.36 14.87 18.99
N MET A 176 3.18 13.58 18.72
CA MET A 176 3.89 12.52 19.46
C MET A 176 5.38 12.54 19.17
N ASP A 177 5.79 12.72 17.91
CA ASP A 177 7.18 12.87 17.51
C ASP A 177 7.84 14.09 18.17
N ALA A 178 7.12 15.21 18.26
CA ALA A 178 7.61 16.38 18.96
C ALA A 178 7.84 16.08 20.45
N ILE A 179 6.91 15.40 21.12
CA ILE A 179 7.06 15.00 22.52
C ILE A 179 8.24 14.03 22.68
N LYS A 180 8.35 13.05 21.80
CA LYS A 180 9.42 12.04 21.75
C LYS A 180 10.80 12.67 21.63
N MET A 181 10.97 13.59 20.68
CA MET A 181 12.25 14.29 20.48
C MET A 181 12.58 15.27 21.61
N MET A 182 11.58 15.84 22.27
CA MET A 182 11.79 16.85 23.33
C MET A 182 11.95 16.26 24.73
N ARG A 183 11.35 15.11 25.03
CA ARG A 183 11.29 14.54 26.40
C ARG A 183 11.86 13.14 26.54
N LEU A 184 11.88 12.34 25.48
CA LEU A 184 12.14 10.89 25.59
C LEU A 184 13.46 10.44 24.96
N ARG A 185 14.15 11.34 24.26
CA ARG A 185 15.39 11.06 23.54
C ARG A 185 16.46 12.12 23.83
N ARG A 186 17.72 11.71 23.79
CA ARG A 186 18.86 12.63 23.91
C ARG A 186 18.89 13.62 22.75
N ARG A 187 19.43 14.83 22.99
CA ARG A 187 19.57 15.85 21.94
C ARG A 187 20.49 15.37 20.82
N MET A 188 19.96 15.32 19.59
CA MET A 188 20.74 14.99 18.40
C MET A 188 21.78 16.08 18.07
N VAL A 189 22.92 15.66 17.54
CA VAL A 189 23.92 16.57 16.97
C VAL A 189 23.40 17.13 15.64
N PRO A 190 23.25 18.46 15.48
CA PRO A 190 22.69 19.04 14.28
C PRO A 190 23.60 18.76 13.07
N ARG A 191 23.02 18.20 12.01
CA ARG A 191 23.67 17.97 10.71
C ARG A 191 23.00 18.81 9.64
N LYS A 192 23.79 19.31 8.68
CA LYS A 192 23.26 20.04 7.53
C LYS A 192 23.01 19.07 6.38
N ALA A 193 21.78 19.03 5.88
CA ALA A 193 21.38 18.32 4.68
C ALA A 193 20.67 19.29 3.73
N LYS A 194 20.83 19.09 2.41
CA LYS A 194 20.18 19.91 1.38
C LYS A 194 18.78 19.39 1.02
N ASP A 195 18.58 18.10 1.13
CA ASP A 195 17.37 17.36 0.77
C ASP A 195 17.12 16.23 1.77
N ILE A 196 15.98 15.54 1.61
CA ILE A 196 15.64 14.33 2.37
C ILE A 196 16.44 13.10 1.90
N GLY A 197 17.36 13.24 0.94
CA GLY A 197 18.17 12.17 0.40
C GLY A 197 17.44 11.20 -0.53
N ILE A 198 17.78 9.91 -0.42
CA ILE A 198 17.30 8.82 -1.28
C ILE A 198 15.77 8.64 -1.26
N TRP A 199 15.11 9.11 -0.20
CA TRP A 199 13.66 9.01 -0.05
C TRP A 199 12.88 9.72 -1.17
N LEU A 200 13.43 10.77 -1.79
CA LEU A 200 12.79 11.39 -2.97
C LEU A 200 12.65 10.41 -4.13
N GLN A 201 13.71 9.66 -4.43
CA GLN A 201 13.69 8.66 -5.50
C GLN A 201 12.75 7.50 -5.15
N VAL A 202 12.70 7.11 -3.88
CA VAL A 202 11.76 6.08 -3.39
C VAL A 202 10.31 6.54 -3.56
N LEU A 203 9.98 7.78 -3.17
CA LEU A 203 8.64 8.36 -3.34
C LEU A 203 8.23 8.46 -4.82
N GLU A 204 9.16 8.81 -5.71
CA GLU A 204 8.91 8.83 -7.14
C GLU A 204 8.65 7.43 -7.73
N ALA A 205 9.41 6.44 -7.27
CA ALA A 205 9.19 5.04 -7.64
C ALA A 205 7.82 4.54 -7.15
N ILE A 206 7.45 4.84 -5.91
CA ILE A 206 6.13 4.53 -5.35
C ILE A 206 5.03 5.21 -6.17
N GLY A 207 5.19 6.47 -6.56
CA GLY A 207 4.22 7.17 -7.39
C GLY A 207 4.00 6.52 -8.75
N THR A 208 5.06 5.96 -9.35
CA THR A 208 4.96 5.20 -10.60
C THR A 208 4.28 3.84 -10.39
N LEU A 209 4.64 3.13 -9.31
CA LEU A 209 3.99 1.89 -8.92
C LEU A 209 2.51 2.09 -8.58
N ALA A 210 2.13 3.25 -8.04
CA ALA A 210 0.76 3.57 -7.69
C ALA A 210 -0.15 3.65 -8.93
N VAL A 211 0.36 4.15 -10.06
CA VAL A 211 -0.39 4.14 -11.32
C VAL A 211 -0.70 2.71 -11.75
N ILE A 212 0.31 1.84 -11.75
CA ILE A 212 0.18 0.42 -12.13
C ILE A 212 -0.76 -0.31 -11.14
N GLY A 213 -0.55 -0.11 -9.84
CA GLY A 213 -1.34 -0.75 -8.78
C GLY A 213 -2.83 -0.40 -8.86
N ASN A 214 -3.16 0.89 -8.99
CA ASN A 214 -4.57 1.29 -9.14
C ASN A 214 -5.18 0.79 -10.46
N GLY A 215 -4.41 0.79 -11.55
CA GLY A 215 -4.84 0.22 -12.84
C GLY A 215 -5.19 -1.26 -12.70
N LEU A 216 -4.34 -2.05 -12.06
CA LEU A 216 -4.57 -3.48 -11.80
C LEU A 216 -5.78 -3.70 -10.89
N VAL A 217 -5.93 -2.93 -9.81
CA VAL A 217 -7.08 -3.04 -8.89
C VAL A 217 -8.40 -2.78 -9.63
N ILE A 218 -8.45 -1.77 -10.50
CA ILE A 218 -9.66 -1.44 -11.27
C ILE A 218 -9.92 -2.46 -12.38
N ALA A 219 -8.89 -2.93 -13.07
CA ALA A 219 -9.05 -3.84 -14.21
C ALA A 219 -9.39 -5.27 -13.77
N ILE A 220 -8.66 -5.79 -12.78
CA ILE A 220 -8.70 -7.20 -12.39
C ILE A 220 -9.69 -7.42 -11.25
N THR A 221 -9.52 -6.68 -10.15
CA THR A 221 -10.27 -6.92 -8.90
C THR A 221 -11.69 -6.36 -8.92
N SER A 222 -11.91 -5.26 -9.66
CA SER A 222 -13.22 -4.60 -9.71
C SER A 222 -14.14 -5.19 -10.78
N ASP A 223 -15.44 -5.14 -10.50
CA ASP A 223 -16.51 -5.51 -11.44
C ASP A 223 -16.79 -4.42 -12.48
N PHE A 224 -16.02 -3.34 -12.45
CA PHE A 224 -16.18 -2.22 -13.36
C PHE A 224 -16.11 -2.65 -14.84
N ILE A 225 -15.03 -3.34 -15.25
CA ILE A 225 -14.86 -3.73 -16.67
C ILE A 225 -15.90 -4.75 -17.12
N PRO A 226 -16.16 -5.88 -16.40
CA PRO A 226 -17.18 -6.83 -16.81
C PRO A 226 -18.59 -6.24 -16.91
N VAL A 227 -18.98 -5.35 -15.98
CA VAL A 227 -20.27 -4.64 -16.03
C VAL A 227 -20.37 -3.74 -17.26
N GLN A 228 -19.30 -3.01 -17.61
CA GLN A 228 -19.30 -2.19 -18.83
C GLN A 228 -19.42 -3.05 -20.09
N VAL A 229 -18.64 -4.13 -20.20
CA VAL A 229 -18.71 -5.05 -21.36
C VAL A 229 -20.12 -5.65 -21.48
N TYR A 230 -20.73 -6.06 -20.37
CA TYR A 230 -22.11 -6.54 -20.36
C TYR A 230 -23.08 -5.46 -20.87
N LYS A 231 -23.00 -4.23 -20.33
CA LYS A 231 -23.88 -3.13 -20.68
C LYS A 231 -23.84 -2.79 -22.19
N TYR A 232 -22.67 -2.81 -22.80
CA TYR A 232 -22.51 -2.43 -24.20
C TYR A 232 -22.72 -3.58 -25.21
N MET A 233 -22.39 -4.83 -24.85
CA MET A 233 -22.40 -5.94 -25.81
C MET A 233 -23.51 -6.98 -25.57
N TYR A 234 -23.92 -7.21 -24.32
CA TYR A 234 -24.78 -8.35 -23.95
C TYR A 234 -26.10 -7.96 -23.30
N SER A 235 -26.22 -6.69 -22.90
CA SER A 235 -27.38 -6.09 -22.25
C SER A 235 -28.67 -6.26 -23.06
N PRO A 236 -29.84 -6.36 -22.40
CA PRO A 236 -31.13 -6.21 -23.05
C PRO A 236 -31.21 -4.95 -23.92
N CYS A 237 -30.55 -3.86 -23.52
CA CYS A 237 -30.50 -2.61 -24.31
C CYS A 237 -29.70 -2.73 -25.61
N ALA A 238 -28.71 -3.63 -25.67
CA ALA A 238 -27.96 -3.88 -26.89
C ALA A 238 -28.73 -4.79 -27.85
N LYS A 239 -29.62 -5.65 -27.31
CA LYS A 239 -30.43 -6.60 -28.09
C LYS A 239 -31.83 -6.10 -28.44
N GLN A 240 -32.39 -5.16 -27.66
CA GLN A 240 -33.74 -4.65 -27.79
C GLN A 240 -33.75 -3.13 -27.68
N ASN A 241 -34.41 -2.44 -28.62
CA ASN A 241 -34.52 -0.97 -28.70
C ASN A 241 -35.50 -0.35 -27.67
N HIS A 242 -35.63 -0.94 -26.48
CA HIS A 242 -36.50 -0.40 -25.43
C HIS A 242 -35.68 0.49 -24.48
N THR A 243 -35.92 1.80 -24.53
CA THR A 243 -35.20 2.83 -23.77
C THR A 243 -35.64 2.98 -22.31
N SER A 244 -36.64 2.22 -21.86
CA SER A 244 -37.26 2.34 -20.53
C SER A 244 -36.80 1.31 -19.50
N MET A 245 -35.81 0.47 -19.83
CA MET A 245 -35.29 -0.58 -18.94
C MET A 245 -33.84 -0.29 -18.55
N ASP A 246 -33.50 -0.49 -17.27
CA ASP A 246 -32.13 -0.39 -16.79
C ASP A 246 -31.27 -1.46 -17.47
N CYS A 247 -30.26 -1.04 -18.24
CA CYS A 247 -29.40 -1.91 -19.03
C CYS A 247 -28.54 -2.88 -18.21
N SER A 248 -28.49 -2.72 -16.89
CA SER A 248 -27.79 -3.60 -15.95
C SER A 248 -28.67 -4.75 -15.43
N THR A 249 -29.97 -4.76 -15.76
CA THR A 249 -30.89 -5.83 -15.36
C THR A 249 -30.44 -7.17 -15.94
N GLY A 250 -30.37 -8.19 -15.08
CA GLY A 250 -29.92 -9.53 -15.48
C GLY A 250 -28.41 -9.75 -15.48
N TYR A 251 -27.59 -8.77 -15.10
CA TYR A 251 -26.12 -8.92 -15.04
C TYR A 251 -25.68 -10.11 -14.18
N ILE A 252 -26.20 -10.21 -12.93
CA ILE A 252 -25.83 -11.29 -12.00
C ILE A 252 -26.18 -12.67 -12.57
N ASN A 253 -27.29 -12.79 -13.29
CA ASN A 253 -27.69 -14.06 -13.91
C ASN A 253 -26.79 -14.42 -15.11
N ASN A 254 -26.25 -13.42 -15.82
CA ASN A 254 -25.32 -13.62 -16.93
C ASN A 254 -23.87 -13.84 -16.49
N SER A 255 -23.46 -13.29 -15.34
CA SER A 255 -22.09 -13.40 -14.82
C SER A 255 -21.80 -14.73 -14.11
N LEU A 256 -22.82 -15.57 -13.92
CA LEU A 256 -22.71 -16.85 -13.21
C LEU A 256 -22.76 -18.00 -14.22
N SER A 257 -21.75 -18.86 -14.20
CA SER A 257 -21.73 -20.13 -14.92
C SER A 257 -22.37 -21.24 -14.10
N VAL A 258 -23.02 -22.18 -14.79
CA VAL A 258 -23.67 -23.35 -14.18
C VAL A 258 -22.68 -24.50 -14.12
N PHE A 259 -22.64 -25.19 -12.98
CA PHE A 259 -21.89 -26.42 -12.76
C PHE A 259 -22.84 -27.54 -12.34
N HIS A 260 -22.81 -28.68 -13.03
CA HIS A 260 -23.62 -29.82 -12.66
C HIS A 260 -22.88 -30.69 -11.63
N ILE A 261 -23.52 -30.96 -10.49
CA ILE A 261 -22.90 -31.72 -9.38
C ILE A 261 -22.53 -33.17 -9.79
N ARG A 262 -23.12 -33.67 -10.89
CA ARG A 262 -22.81 -34.99 -11.46
C ARG A 262 -21.36 -35.11 -11.94
N ASP A 263 -20.76 -33.98 -12.31
CA ASP A 263 -19.44 -33.92 -12.94
C ASP A 263 -18.31 -33.69 -11.92
N PHE A 264 -18.62 -33.72 -10.61
CA PHE A 264 -17.60 -33.72 -9.57
C PHE A 264 -16.74 -34.98 -9.65
N GLU A 265 -15.43 -34.77 -9.51
CA GLU A 265 -14.49 -35.86 -9.35
C GLU A 265 -14.87 -36.73 -8.14
N PRO A 266 -14.68 -38.06 -8.22
CA PRO A 266 -15.19 -38.98 -7.22
C PRO A 266 -14.71 -38.71 -5.79
N HIS A 267 -13.58 -38.01 -5.62
CA HIS A 267 -12.93 -37.73 -4.35
C HIS A 267 -13.32 -36.38 -3.71
N THR A 268 -14.03 -35.50 -4.43
CA THR A 268 -14.47 -34.17 -3.95
C THR A 268 -15.99 -34.04 -3.81
N LYS A 269 -16.72 -35.16 -3.86
CA LYS A 269 -18.19 -35.15 -3.79
C LYS A 269 -18.68 -34.61 -2.46
N VAL A 270 -19.23 -33.40 -2.50
CA VAL A 270 -20.01 -32.82 -1.39
C VAL A 270 -21.35 -33.55 -1.34
N LEU A 271 -21.83 -33.92 -0.14
CA LEU A 271 -23.18 -34.49 0.01
C LEU A 271 -24.21 -33.50 -0.56
N PRO A 272 -25.04 -33.89 -1.54
CA PRO A 272 -25.91 -32.97 -2.30
C PRO A 272 -27.22 -32.67 -1.57
N GLU A 273 -27.20 -32.63 -0.24
CA GLU A 273 -28.39 -32.45 0.59
C GLU A 273 -28.25 -31.19 1.45
N PHE A 274 -29.07 -30.19 1.12
CA PHE A 274 -29.30 -29.02 1.97
C PHE A 274 -30.79 -28.97 2.29
N ASN A 275 -31.15 -29.10 3.56
CA ASN A 275 -32.54 -29.13 4.03
C ASN A 275 -33.47 -30.15 3.32
N GLY A 276 -32.97 -31.34 2.97
CA GLY A 276 -33.78 -32.41 2.36
C GLY A 276 -34.13 -32.19 0.87
N VAL A 277 -33.56 -31.17 0.22
CA VAL A 277 -33.70 -30.94 -1.22
C VAL A 277 -32.42 -31.37 -1.93
N GLN A 278 -32.55 -32.23 -2.94
CA GLN A 278 -31.43 -32.62 -3.79
C GLN A 278 -31.05 -31.48 -4.74
N ILE A 279 -29.86 -30.92 -4.53
CA ILE A 279 -29.30 -29.90 -5.40
C ILE A 279 -28.75 -30.59 -6.66
N LYS A 280 -29.14 -30.10 -7.85
CA LYS A 280 -28.71 -30.67 -9.14
C LYS A 280 -27.64 -29.83 -9.85
N GLU A 281 -27.66 -28.53 -9.60
CA GLU A 281 -26.77 -27.55 -10.22
C GLU A 281 -26.31 -26.51 -9.19
N CYS A 282 -25.06 -26.09 -9.33
CA CYS A 282 -24.46 -25.00 -8.57
C CYS A 282 -24.10 -23.87 -9.54
N ARG A 283 -24.06 -22.64 -9.05
CA ARG A 283 -23.61 -21.49 -9.84
C ARG A 283 -22.33 -20.94 -9.25
N TYR A 284 -21.34 -20.72 -10.09
CA TYR A 284 -20.06 -20.15 -9.72
C TYR A 284 -19.73 -18.98 -10.62
N ARG A 285 -18.81 -18.14 -10.18
CA ARG A 285 -18.47 -16.89 -10.84
C ARG A 285 -17.33 -17.12 -11.83
N ASP A 286 -17.69 -17.49 -13.05
CA ASP A 286 -16.78 -17.61 -14.18
C ASP A 286 -17.57 -17.50 -15.51
N TYR A 287 -16.86 -17.31 -16.63
CA TYR A 287 -17.45 -17.18 -17.97
C TYR A 287 -17.23 -18.46 -18.79
N ARG A 288 -17.73 -19.58 -18.27
CA ARG A 288 -17.62 -20.92 -18.87
C ARG A 288 -18.94 -21.46 -19.39
N ASN A 289 -18.87 -22.32 -20.41
CA ASN A 289 -20.03 -23.01 -20.93
C ASN A 289 -20.52 -24.09 -19.96
N ALA A 290 -21.83 -24.36 -19.92
CA ALA A 290 -22.43 -25.32 -18.99
C ALA A 290 -22.15 -26.79 -19.37
N ASP A 291 -22.00 -27.07 -20.67
CA ASP A 291 -21.86 -28.45 -21.17
C ASP A 291 -20.40 -28.94 -21.13
N ASP A 292 -19.47 -28.15 -21.68
CA ASP A 292 -18.06 -28.54 -21.86
C ASP A 292 -17.11 -27.87 -20.86
N TYR A 293 -17.60 -26.99 -19.98
CA TYR A 293 -16.81 -26.20 -19.02
C TYR A 293 -15.65 -25.38 -19.61
N THR A 294 -15.64 -25.19 -20.93
CA THR A 294 -14.66 -24.39 -21.68
C THR A 294 -14.99 -22.89 -21.59
N TYR A 295 -13.96 -22.06 -21.79
CA TYR A 295 -14.12 -20.60 -21.77
C TYR A 295 -14.99 -20.12 -22.93
N THR A 296 -15.97 -19.27 -22.61
CA THR A 296 -16.86 -18.65 -23.60
C THR A 296 -16.19 -17.48 -24.32
N ILE A 297 -16.76 -17.04 -25.44
CA ILE A 297 -16.32 -15.82 -26.13
C ILE A 297 -16.45 -14.58 -25.21
N GLN A 298 -17.42 -14.59 -24.27
CA GLN A 298 -17.59 -13.49 -23.30
C GLN A 298 -16.35 -13.33 -22.42
N PHE A 299 -15.72 -14.43 -21.99
CA PHE A 299 -14.48 -14.41 -21.23
C PHE A 299 -13.39 -13.63 -21.98
N TRP A 300 -13.19 -13.95 -23.26
CA TRP A 300 -12.17 -13.32 -24.09
C TRP A 300 -12.43 -11.83 -24.36
N HIS A 301 -13.69 -11.43 -24.54
CA HIS A 301 -14.04 -10.01 -24.65
C HIS A 301 -13.72 -9.24 -23.36
N ILE A 302 -14.03 -9.81 -22.19
CA ILE A 302 -13.75 -9.19 -20.90
C ILE A 302 -12.24 -9.13 -20.67
N PHE A 303 -11.51 -10.21 -20.95
CA PHE A 303 -10.05 -10.24 -20.83
C PHE A 303 -9.37 -9.21 -21.72
N ALA A 304 -9.76 -9.12 -23.00
CA ALA A 304 -9.25 -8.11 -23.92
C ALA A 304 -9.58 -6.68 -23.45
N ALA A 305 -10.80 -6.44 -22.96
CA ALA A 305 -11.19 -5.14 -22.42
C ALA A 305 -10.37 -4.75 -21.16
N ARG A 306 -10.07 -5.72 -20.28
CA ARG A 306 -9.21 -5.49 -19.10
C ARG A 306 -7.80 -5.05 -19.50
N LEU A 307 -7.18 -5.75 -20.44
CA LEU A 307 -5.85 -5.41 -20.95
C LEU A 307 -5.83 -4.05 -21.66
N ALA A 308 -6.83 -3.79 -22.51
CA ALA A 308 -6.95 -2.52 -23.21
C ALA A 308 -7.13 -1.35 -22.22
N PHE A 309 -7.97 -1.52 -21.20
CA PHE A 309 -8.15 -0.53 -20.15
C PHE A 309 -6.85 -0.27 -19.38
N LEU A 310 -6.12 -1.31 -18.99
CA LEU A 310 -4.87 -1.17 -18.24
C LEU A 310 -3.83 -0.37 -19.02
N ILE A 311 -3.62 -0.72 -20.30
CA ILE A 311 -2.68 0.00 -21.17
C ILE A 311 -3.11 1.47 -21.30
N LEU A 312 -4.38 1.74 -21.61
CA LEU A 312 -4.87 3.10 -21.77
C LEU A 312 -4.74 3.92 -20.48
N PHE A 313 -5.13 3.33 -19.35
CA PHE A 313 -5.07 3.98 -18.04
C PHE A 313 -3.65 4.37 -17.66
N GLU A 314 -2.69 3.44 -17.81
CA GLU A 314 -1.28 3.69 -17.52
C GLU A 314 -0.71 4.81 -18.39
N HIS A 315 -0.91 4.75 -19.71
CA HIS A 315 -0.37 5.77 -20.62
C HIS A 315 -0.97 7.15 -20.35
N VAL A 316 -2.29 7.23 -20.13
CA VAL A 316 -2.96 8.50 -19.82
C VAL A 316 -2.45 9.09 -18.50
N ALA A 317 -2.34 8.28 -17.45
CA ALA A 317 -1.85 8.74 -16.16
C ALA A 317 -0.38 9.22 -16.23
N LEU A 318 0.48 8.50 -16.96
CA LEU A 318 1.86 8.92 -17.19
C LEU A 318 1.94 10.22 -18.01
N CYS A 319 1.11 10.38 -19.04
CA CYS A 319 1.01 11.63 -19.78
C CYS A 319 0.60 12.81 -18.90
N VAL A 320 -0.38 12.62 -18.01
CA VAL A 320 -0.80 13.65 -17.04
C VAL A 320 0.34 14.00 -16.08
N LYS A 321 1.08 13.01 -15.58
CA LYS A 321 2.27 13.23 -14.74
C LYS A 321 3.31 14.08 -15.46
N LEU A 322 3.59 13.78 -16.74
CA LEU A 322 4.55 14.53 -17.56
C LEU A 322 4.09 15.97 -17.81
N ILE A 323 2.80 16.18 -18.08
CA ILE A 323 2.23 17.53 -18.26
C ILE A 323 2.34 18.33 -16.97
N ALA A 324 2.03 17.72 -15.81
CA ALA A 324 2.14 18.38 -14.52
C ALA A 324 3.60 18.77 -14.20
N ALA A 325 4.55 17.87 -14.47
CA ALA A 325 5.98 18.14 -14.30
C ALA A 325 6.49 19.24 -15.25
N TRP A 326 5.94 19.34 -16.47
CA TRP A 326 6.27 20.42 -17.40
C TRP A 326 5.69 21.77 -16.97
N TYR A 327 4.50 21.78 -16.36
CA TYR A 327 3.81 23.00 -15.95
C TYR A 327 4.37 23.61 -14.66
N ILE A 328 4.78 22.79 -13.70
CA ILE A 328 5.25 23.24 -12.39
C ILE A 328 6.78 23.40 -12.41
N PRO A 329 7.33 24.62 -12.26
CA PRO A 329 8.77 24.81 -12.24
C PRO A 329 9.40 24.28 -10.93
N ASP A 330 10.53 23.57 -11.04
CA ASP A 330 11.24 22.98 -9.89
C ASP A 330 11.69 24.00 -8.83
N VAL A 331 12.00 25.23 -9.26
CA VAL A 331 12.43 26.32 -8.37
C VAL A 331 11.41 27.44 -8.42
N PRO A 332 10.81 27.84 -7.28
CA PRO A 332 9.92 28.98 -7.22
C PRO A 332 10.63 30.26 -7.72
N GLN A 333 9.93 31.04 -8.55
CA GLN A 333 10.49 32.26 -9.16
C GLN A 333 11.00 33.26 -8.10
N LYS A 334 10.32 33.32 -6.94
CA LYS A 334 10.74 34.18 -5.81
C LYS A 334 12.15 33.82 -5.33
N VAL A 335 12.42 32.54 -5.08
CA VAL A 335 13.75 32.08 -4.62
C VAL A 335 14.82 32.35 -5.68
N LYS A 336 14.47 32.16 -6.96
CA LYS A 336 15.38 32.48 -8.07
C LYS A 336 15.75 33.96 -8.09
N ASN A 337 14.77 34.85 -7.90
CA ASN A 337 14.99 36.29 -7.83
C ASN A 337 15.83 36.66 -6.60
N ASP A 338 15.50 36.13 -5.42
CA ASP A 338 16.25 36.39 -4.18
C ASP A 338 17.74 35.99 -4.31
N ILE A 339 18.03 34.85 -4.99
CA ILE A 339 19.40 34.42 -5.27
C ILE A 339 20.11 35.36 -6.25
N LEU A 340 19.40 35.87 -7.27
CA LEU A 340 19.95 36.81 -8.23
C LEU A 340 20.25 38.17 -7.58
N ASP A 341 19.35 38.67 -6.75
CA ASP A 341 19.52 39.91 -6.01
C ASP A 341 20.70 39.81 -5.04
N GLY A 342 20.79 38.70 -4.30
CA GLY A 342 21.94 38.45 -3.42
C GLY A 342 23.28 38.37 -4.18
N LYS A 343 23.30 37.81 -5.40
CA LYS A 343 24.49 37.80 -6.26
C LYS A 343 24.82 39.20 -6.78
N HIS A 344 23.81 39.96 -7.19
CA HIS A 344 23.97 41.33 -7.66
C HIS A 344 24.58 42.21 -6.56
N ASP A 345 24.04 42.17 -5.35
CA ASP A 345 24.55 42.93 -4.21
C ASP A 345 25.99 42.56 -3.84
N HIS A 346 26.32 41.26 -3.90
CA HIS A 346 27.68 40.79 -3.66
C HIS A 346 28.67 41.30 -4.71
N LEU A 347 28.27 41.38 -5.98
CA LEU A 347 29.08 41.93 -7.05
C LEU A 347 29.26 43.44 -6.92
N CYS A 348 28.19 44.19 -6.59
CA CYS A 348 28.27 45.62 -6.32
C CYS A 348 29.25 45.94 -5.18
N LYS A 349 29.26 45.13 -4.11
CA LYS A 349 30.21 45.28 -3.00
C LYS A 349 31.66 44.98 -3.36
N LYS A 350 31.92 44.19 -4.41
CA LYS A 350 33.28 43.88 -4.90
C LYS A 350 33.83 44.91 -5.87
N LEU A 351 32.94 45.65 -6.55
CA LEU A 351 33.30 46.66 -7.55
C LEU A 351 33.51 48.05 -6.94
N ARG A 352 32.95 48.30 -5.75
CA ARG A 352 33.26 49.46 -4.90
C ARG A 352 34.43 49.13 -4.00
#